data_AF-A0A2A8LI61-F1
#
_entry.id   AF-A0A2A8LI61-F1
#
_cell.length_a   1.000
_cell.length_b   1.000
_cell.length_c   1.000
_cell.angle_alpha   90.00
_cell.angle_beta   90.00
_cell.angle_gamma   90.00
#
_symmetry.space_group_name_H-M   'P 1'
#
loop_
_entity.id
_entity.type
_entity.pdbx_description
1 polymer ?
#
loop_
_entity_poly.entity_id
_entity_poly.type
_entity_poly.pdbx_seq_one_letter_code
_entity_poly.pdbx_strand_id
1 'polypeptide(L)'
;MSSANQAGPVGVTISRNNNPPGLDGANYGTAAGQEVVAFGFFQVVAGDTITLVNISGQSIAIGGDTGSNQPAARLSFFKIS
;
A
#
# COMPACT_ATOMS: atom_id res chain seq x y z
N MET A 1 15.99 -8.50 -10.41
CA MET A 1 14.83 -9.37 -10.68
C MET A 1 13.66 -8.44 -10.97
N SER A 2 13.15 -8.46 -12.20
CA SER A 2 11.98 -7.66 -12.60
C SER A 2 10.76 -8.11 -11.83
N SER A 3 9.85 -7.19 -11.50
CA SER A 3 8.48 -7.58 -11.18
C SER A 3 7.56 -7.03 -12.25
N ALA A 4 6.80 -7.93 -12.86
CA ALA A 4 5.96 -7.65 -14.02
C ALA A 4 4.52 -8.19 -13.85
N ASN A 5 4.08 -8.66 -12.67
CA ASN A 5 3.24 -9.87 -12.69
C ASN A 5 1.95 -9.92 -11.85
N GLN A 6 1.28 -8.82 -11.49
CA GLN A 6 -0.01 -8.97 -10.82
C GLN A 6 -1.10 -8.05 -11.36
N ALA A 7 -2.08 -8.67 -12.00
CA ALA A 7 -3.38 -8.07 -12.27
C ALA A 7 -4.15 -7.90 -10.96
N GLY A 8 -4.97 -6.85 -10.88
CA GLY A 8 -5.85 -6.62 -9.74
C GLY A 8 -6.94 -7.68 -9.57
N PRO A 9 -7.75 -7.57 -8.49
CA PRO A 9 -7.75 -6.46 -7.55
C PRO A 9 -6.61 -6.53 -6.53
N VAL A 10 -5.97 -5.38 -6.28
CA VAL A 10 -5.02 -5.20 -5.19
C VAL A 10 -5.58 -4.17 -4.22
N GLY A 11 -5.59 -4.51 -2.93
CA GLY A 11 -6.04 -3.66 -1.84
C GLY A 11 -5.00 -3.58 -0.73
N VAL A 12 -4.83 -2.39 -0.18
CA VAL A 12 -4.02 -2.14 1.00
C VAL A 12 -4.79 -1.29 2.00
N THR A 13 -4.51 -1.48 3.29
CA THR A 13 -5.01 -0.62 4.37
C THR A 13 -3.85 -0.14 5.23
N ILE A 14 -3.93 1.09 5.75
CA ILE A 14 -3.00 1.57 6.78
C ILE A 14 -3.61 1.23 8.13
N SER A 15 -2.98 0.40 8.97
CA SER A 15 -3.50 0.06 10.31
C SER A 15 -2.75 0.78 11.43
N ARG A 16 -3.46 1.06 12.54
CA ARG A 16 -2.89 1.55 13.81
C ARG A 16 -3.06 0.47 14.86
N ASN A 17 -1.96 -0.03 15.42
CA ASN A 17 -1.97 -1.12 16.41
C ASN A 17 -2.81 -2.33 15.95
N ASN A 18 -2.68 -2.71 14.68
CA ASN A 18 -3.46 -3.77 14.02
C ASN A 18 -4.98 -3.53 13.92
N ASN A 19 -5.46 -2.34 14.24
CA ASN A 19 -6.84 -1.93 14.01
C ASN A 19 -6.91 -1.08 12.73
N PRO A 20 -7.68 -1.47 11.71
CA PRO A 20 -7.85 -0.68 10.50
C PRO A 20 -8.66 0.59 10.82
N PRO A 21 -8.09 1.79 10.66
CA PRO A 21 -8.80 3.08 10.74
C PRO A 21 -9.70 3.36 9.53
N GLY A 22 -9.87 2.39 8.60
CA GLY A 22 -10.62 2.57 7.36
C GLY A 22 -9.87 3.39 6.30
N LEU A 23 -8.54 3.46 6.38
CA LEU A 23 -7.70 4.11 5.38
C LEU A 23 -7.27 3.09 4.32
N ASP A 24 -8.23 2.79 3.46
CA ASP A 24 -8.09 1.75 2.43
C ASP A 24 -7.79 2.36 1.06
N GLY A 25 -6.94 1.68 0.31
CA GLY A 25 -6.65 1.95 -1.09
C GLY A 25 -6.87 0.67 -1.90
N ALA A 26 -7.54 0.78 -3.04
CA ALA A 26 -7.76 -0.35 -3.92
C ALA A 26 -7.56 0.03 -5.38
N ASN A 27 -7.03 -0.90 -6.17
CA ASN A 27 -6.98 -0.79 -7.61
C ASN A 27 -7.52 -2.09 -8.24
N TYR A 28 -8.50 -1.93 -9.13
CA TYR A 28 -9.20 -3.01 -9.84
C TYR A 28 -8.72 -3.18 -11.29
N GLY A 29 -7.66 -2.48 -11.68
CA GLY A 29 -7.04 -2.55 -13.00
C GLY A 29 -6.50 -3.95 -13.28
N THR A 30 -6.70 -4.43 -14.51
CA THR A 30 -6.32 -5.77 -14.94
C THR A 30 -4.95 -5.83 -15.61
N ALA A 31 -4.36 -4.67 -15.96
CA ALA A 31 -3.02 -4.59 -16.52
C ALA A 31 -1.95 -4.69 -15.41
N ALA A 32 -0.79 -5.25 -15.72
CA ALA A 32 0.33 -5.31 -14.78
C ALA A 32 0.90 -3.90 -14.46
N GLY A 33 1.56 -3.77 -13.30
CA GLY A 33 2.22 -2.53 -12.89
C GLY A 33 1.28 -1.47 -12.31
N GLN A 34 0.11 -1.88 -11.80
CA GLN A 34 -0.82 -0.96 -11.14
C GLN A 34 -0.22 -0.36 -9.86
N GLU A 35 -0.48 0.93 -9.64
CA GLU A 35 -0.24 1.59 -8.37
C GLU A 35 -1.49 1.48 -7.48
N VAL A 36 -1.28 1.25 -6.19
CA VAL A 36 -2.33 1.32 -5.17
C VAL A 36 -1.88 2.30 -4.09
N VAL A 37 -2.71 3.30 -3.82
CA VAL A 37 -2.42 4.35 -2.85
C VAL A 37 -3.49 4.35 -1.77
N ALA A 38 -3.06 4.24 -0.51
CA ALA A 38 -3.86 4.56 0.66
C ALA A 38 -3.23 5.76 1.36
N PHE A 39 -4.05 6.69 1.82
CA PHE A 39 -3.59 7.88 2.53
C PHE A 39 -4.67 8.36 3.50
N GLY A 40 -4.26 9.15 4.49
CA GLY A 40 -5.20 9.77 5.41
C GLY A 40 -4.50 10.44 6.58
N PHE A 41 -5.32 10.92 7.50
CA PHE A 41 -4.89 11.55 8.73
C PHE A 41 -5.58 10.87 9.90
N PHE A 42 -4.83 10.60 10.96
CA PHE A 42 -5.40 10.10 12.19
C PHE A 42 -4.51 10.49 13.38
N GLN A 43 -5.13 10.59 14.54
CA GLN A 43 -4.41 10.88 15.77
C GLN A 43 -3.57 9.67 16.18
N VAL A 44 -2.31 9.93 16.48
CA VAL A 44 -1.36 8.95 17.01
C VAL A 44 -0.85 9.42 18.36
N VAL A 45 -0.53 8.46 19.22
CA VAL A 45 0.15 8.67 20.50
C VAL A 45 1.50 7.95 20.49
N ALA A 46 2.38 8.35 21.40
CA ALA A 46 3.67 7.70 21.55
C ALA A 46 3.47 6.20 21.85
N GLY A 47 4.18 5.34 21.11
CA GLY A 47 4.07 3.89 21.20
C GLY A 47 3.10 3.25 20.20
N ASP A 48 2.33 4.03 19.44
CA ASP A 48 1.52 3.46 18.35
C ASP A 48 2.38 2.87 17.24
N THR A 49 1.94 1.74 16.70
CA THR A 49 2.53 1.11 15.52
C THR A 49 1.67 1.39 14.31
N ILE A 50 2.28 1.90 13.24
CA ILE A 50 1.63 2.11 11.94
C ILE A 50 2.11 1.04 10.98
N THR A 51 1.19 0.31 10.37
CA THR A 51 1.52 -0.73 9.37
C THR A 51 0.75 -0.52 8.08
N LEU A 52 1.41 -0.80 6.96
CA LEU A 52 0.74 -0.98 5.67
C LEU A 52 0.43 -2.47 5.51
N VAL A 53 -0.84 -2.81 5.37
CA VAL A 53 -1.34 -4.19 5.36
C VAL A 53 -1.95 -4.50 4.01
N ASN A 54 -1.57 -5.63 3.43
CA ASN A 54 -2.23 -6.19 2.26
C ASN A 54 -3.58 -6.79 2.66
N ILE A 55 -4.67 -6.32 2.03
CA ILE A 55 -6.04 -6.80 2.26
C ILE A 55 -6.63 -7.48 1.03
N SER A 56 -5.79 -7.79 0.03
CA SER A 56 -6.27 -8.31 -1.25
C SER A 56 -6.83 -9.73 -1.17
N GLY A 57 -6.57 -10.48 -0.10
CA GLY A 57 -6.94 -11.89 0.04
C GLY A 57 -5.96 -12.87 -0.62
N GLN A 58 -4.97 -12.35 -1.34
CA GLN A 58 -3.85 -13.09 -1.91
C GLN A 58 -2.51 -12.38 -1.64
N SER A 59 -1.40 -13.09 -1.77
CA SER A 59 -0.07 -12.47 -1.77
C SER A 59 0.04 -11.42 -2.90
N ILE A 60 0.76 -10.33 -2.61
CA ILE A 60 1.02 -9.27 -3.58
C ILE A 60 2.52 -9.13 -3.86
N ALA A 61 2.88 -8.87 -5.12
CA ALA A 61 4.24 -8.48 -5.49
C ALA A 61 4.44 -6.99 -5.25
N ILE A 62 5.48 -6.61 -4.48
CA ILE A 62 5.82 -5.22 -4.19
C ILE A 62 7.03 -4.77 -5.01
N GLY A 63 6.85 -3.65 -5.72
CA GLY A 63 7.83 -3.06 -6.61
C GLY A 63 8.13 -3.93 -7.82
N GLY A 64 8.78 -3.41 -8.86
CA GLY A 64 8.93 -4.14 -10.12
C GLY A 64 9.69 -3.43 -11.21
N ASP A 65 9.71 -4.03 -12.40
CA ASP A 65 10.24 -3.43 -13.62
C ASP A 65 9.04 -3.14 -14.54
N THR A 66 8.69 -1.87 -14.67
CA THR A 66 7.62 -1.43 -15.59
C THR A 66 8.20 -0.90 -16.90
N GLY A 67 9.41 -1.35 -17.28
CA GLY A 67 10.14 -0.93 -18.46
C GLY A 67 11.09 0.25 -18.20
N SER A 68 10.56 1.45 -17.95
CA SER A 68 11.36 2.67 -17.78
C SER A 68 11.62 3.07 -16.33
N ASN A 69 10.87 2.49 -15.40
CA ASN A 69 10.96 2.79 -13.97
C ASN A 69 10.97 1.49 -13.18
N GLN A 70 11.71 1.50 -12.07
CA GLN A 70 11.65 0.46 -11.05
C GLN A 70 10.83 0.98 -9.86
N PRO A 71 9.48 1.02 -9.94
CA PRO A 71 8.70 1.54 -8.83
C PRO A 71 8.98 0.70 -7.59
N ALA A 72 9.34 1.36 -6.49
CA ALA A 72 9.42 0.77 -5.16
C ALA A 72 8.17 1.18 -4.37
N ALA A 73 7.69 0.32 -3.46
CA ALA A 73 6.68 0.77 -2.49
C ALA A 73 7.26 1.86 -1.59
N ARG A 74 6.41 2.83 -1.25
CA ARG A 74 6.75 3.95 -0.38
C ARG A 74 5.71 4.05 0.73
N LEU A 75 6.18 4.16 1.97
CA LEU A 75 5.36 4.56 3.11
C LEU A 75 5.95 5.85 3.66
N SER A 76 5.15 6.91 3.65
CA SER A 76 5.52 8.22 4.17
C SER A 76 4.54 8.64 5.24
N PHE A 77 5.06 9.17 6.35
CA PHE A 77 4.26 9.78 7.41
C PHE A 77 5.00 11.01 7.92
N PHE A 78 4.23 12.03 8.31
CA PHE A 78 4.76 13.27 8.85
C PHE A 78 3.79 13.82 9.88
N LYS A 79 4.33 14.55 10.86
CA LYS A 79 3.51 15.29 11.82
C LYS A 79 2.93 16.53 11.13
N ILE A 80 1.64 16.77 11.33
CA ILE A 80 0.98 18.03 10.96
C ILE A 80 0.93 18.91 12.22
N SER A 81 1.29 20.18 12.08
CA SER A 81 1.39 21.18 13.15
C SER A 81 0.59 22.43 12.82
#